data_AF-A0A9D2AF50-F1
#
_entry.id   AF-A0A9D2AF50-F1
#
_cell.length_a   1.000
_cell.length_b   1.000
_cell.length_c   1.000
_cell.angle_alpha   90.00
_cell.angle_beta   90.00
_cell.angle_gamma   90.00
#
_symmetry.space_group_name_H-M   'P 1'
#
loop_
_entity.id
_entity.type
_entity.pdbx_description
1 polymer ?
#
loop_
_entity_poly.entity_id
_entity_poly.type
_entity_poly.pdbx_seq_one_letter_code
_entity_poly.pdbx_strand_id
1 'polypeptide(L)'
;MGKYILGALVALFPYSLFLGMYCLYTPSIMETVFFSNGFLLIGAVLLCAVVAFLLSCILVILAIVKKYDALAMARLNMIIKLCQIPAYVVIFVLGFFFFISVFGIGFTIVFVVFDCAAIVMSGMVGAVSAFRAYAEKRLMKSEGIVFGLLQFIFVADVVACILLYVHLKRGKKQEIAAAERPV
;
A
#
# COMPACT_ATOMS: atom_id res chain seq x y z
N MET A 1 7.21 -2.72 -17.28
CA MET A 1 6.16 -3.56 -16.65
C MET A 1 6.49 -3.97 -15.20
N GLY A 2 7.74 -4.32 -14.87
CA GLY A 2 8.11 -4.84 -13.53
C GLY A 2 7.59 -4.05 -12.30
N LYS A 3 7.57 -2.71 -12.33
CA LYS A 3 7.06 -1.91 -11.21
C LYS A 3 5.57 -2.12 -10.89
N TYR A 4 4.75 -2.42 -11.89
CA TYR A 4 3.31 -2.69 -11.69
C TYR A 4 3.08 -4.08 -11.11
N ILE A 5 3.92 -5.06 -11.48
CA ILE A 5 3.88 -6.40 -10.90
C ILE A 5 4.27 -6.34 -9.41
N LEU A 6 5.37 -5.64 -9.10
CA LEU A 6 5.80 -5.41 -7.71
C LEU A 6 4.70 -4.69 -6.91
N GLY A 7 4.12 -3.62 -7.48
CA GLY A 7 3.03 -2.89 -6.83
C GLY A 7 1.77 -3.72 -6.63
N ALA A 8 1.41 -4.61 -7.57
CA ALA A 8 0.26 -5.49 -7.44
C ALA A 8 0.43 -6.46 -6.26
N LEU A 9 1.62 -7.04 -6.07
CA LEU A 9 1.91 -7.91 -4.93
C LEU A 9 1.83 -7.16 -3.59
N VAL A 10 2.30 -5.90 -3.53
CA VAL A 10 2.13 -5.04 -2.35
C VAL A 10 0.65 -4.68 -2.12
N ALA A 11 -0.12 -4.45 -3.18
CA ALA A 11 -1.55 -4.16 -3.08
C ALA A 11 -2.36 -5.37 -2.56
N LEU A 12 -1.91 -6.59 -2.87
CA LEU A 12 -2.55 -7.84 -2.43
C LEU A 12 -2.25 -8.19 -0.96
N PHE A 13 -1.25 -7.57 -0.33
CA PHE A 13 -0.83 -7.92 1.03
C PHE A 13 -1.99 -7.94 2.07
N PRO A 14 -2.86 -6.92 2.16
CA PRO A 14 -3.94 -6.93 3.16
C PRO A 14 -4.90 -8.11 2.98
N TYR A 15 -5.05 -8.62 1.76
CA TYR A 15 -5.89 -9.77 1.45
C TYR A 15 -5.31 -11.10 1.93
N SER A 16 -3.99 -11.15 2.20
CA SER A 16 -3.36 -12.35 2.78
C SER A 16 -3.89 -12.68 4.18
N LEU A 17 -4.37 -11.67 4.91
CA LEU A 17 -5.04 -11.86 6.19
C LEU A 17 -6.36 -12.62 6.03
N PHE A 18 -7.17 -12.27 5.03
CA PHE A 18 -8.42 -12.98 4.74
C PHE A 18 -8.17 -14.40 4.24
N LEU A 19 -7.13 -14.58 3.42
CA LEU A 19 -6.69 -15.92 3.02
C LEU A 19 -6.29 -16.74 4.25
N GLY A 20 -5.56 -16.14 5.19
CA GLY A 20 -5.21 -16.77 6.46
C GLY A 20 -6.44 -17.17 7.28
N MET A 21 -7.42 -16.29 7.41
CA MET A 21 -8.70 -16.60 8.07
C MET A 21 -9.46 -17.72 7.36
N TYR A 22 -9.55 -17.67 6.02
CA TYR A 22 -10.20 -18.72 5.24
C TYR A 22 -9.55 -20.09 5.46
N CYS A 23 -8.21 -20.14 5.46
CA CYS A 23 -7.46 -21.35 5.80
C CYS A 23 -7.78 -21.83 7.21
N LEU A 24 -7.77 -20.94 8.21
CA LEU A 24 -8.06 -21.28 9.61
C LEU A 24 -9.43 -21.94 9.79
N TYR A 25 -10.45 -21.44 9.08
CA TYR A 25 -11.83 -21.94 9.17
C TYR A 25 -12.15 -23.08 8.20
N THR A 26 -11.18 -23.57 7.41
CA THR A 26 -11.36 -24.70 6.49
C THR A 26 -10.60 -25.92 7.02
N PRO A 27 -11.28 -26.90 7.66
CA PRO A 27 -10.62 -28.04 8.31
C PRO A 27 -9.72 -28.83 7.37
N SER A 28 -10.16 -29.08 6.14
CA SER A 28 -9.39 -29.84 5.15
C SER A 28 -8.06 -29.16 4.79
N ILE A 29 -8.02 -27.84 4.71
CA ILE A 29 -6.77 -27.09 4.44
C ILE A 29 -5.86 -27.11 5.66
N MET A 30 -6.43 -26.89 6.86
CA MET A 30 -5.66 -26.97 8.10
C MET A 30 -5.01 -28.34 8.29
N GLU A 31 -5.73 -29.42 8.02
CA GLU A 31 -5.21 -30.79 8.16
C GLU A 31 -4.16 -31.12 7.10
N THR A 32 -4.41 -30.79 5.83
CA THR A 32 -3.54 -31.22 4.71
C THR A 32 -2.34 -30.32 4.48
N VAL A 33 -2.51 -28.99 4.59
CA VAL A 33 -1.45 -28.01 4.26
C VAL A 33 -0.71 -27.57 5.51
N PHE A 34 -1.44 -27.36 6.62
CA PHE A 34 -0.88 -26.84 7.87
C PHE A 34 -0.72 -27.91 8.95
N PHE A 35 -1.00 -29.19 8.68
CA PHE A 35 -0.87 -30.29 9.65
C PHE A 35 -1.55 -30.01 11.00
N SER A 36 -2.71 -29.35 10.95
CA SER A 36 -3.48 -28.86 12.10
C SER A 36 -2.69 -27.94 13.05
N ASN A 37 -1.61 -27.33 12.55
CA ASN A 37 -0.72 -26.47 13.31
C ASN A 37 -0.95 -24.99 12.97
N GLY A 38 -1.59 -24.26 13.88
CA GLY A 38 -1.85 -22.83 13.73
C GLY A 38 -0.58 -21.97 13.62
N PHE A 39 0.55 -22.40 14.18
CA PHE A 39 1.82 -21.66 14.06
C PHE A 39 2.34 -21.65 12.62
N LEU A 40 2.11 -22.72 11.85
CA LEU A 40 2.50 -22.76 10.42
C LEU A 40 1.66 -21.79 9.61
N LEU A 41 0.36 -21.66 9.92
CA LEU A 41 -0.51 -20.67 9.29
C LEU A 41 -0.06 -19.24 9.60
N ILE A 42 0.22 -18.94 10.88
CA ILE A 42 0.75 -17.63 11.29
C ILE A 42 2.09 -17.36 10.58
N GLY A 43 2.96 -18.36 10.51
CA GLY A 43 4.23 -18.27 9.79
C GLY A 43 4.05 -17.97 8.30
N ALA A 44 3.08 -18.58 7.63
CA ALA A 44 2.76 -18.31 6.23
C ALA A 44 2.25 -16.88 6.01
N VAL A 45 1.34 -16.42 6.87
CA VAL A 45 0.82 -15.04 6.83
C VAL A 45 1.93 -14.01 7.10
N LEU A 46 2.84 -14.30 8.05
CA LEU A 46 4.01 -13.47 8.32
C LEU A 46 5.01 -13.48 7.17
N LEU A 47 5.21 -14.62 6.50
CA LEU A 47 6.01 -14.71 5.29
C LEU A 47 5.45 -13.81 4.18
N CYS A 48 4.13 -13.78 3.99
CA CYS A 48 3.49 -12.84 3.06
C CYS A 48 3.80 -11.37 3.41
N ALA A 49 3.79 -11.02 4.71
CA ALA A 49 4.15 -9.68 5.17
C ALA A 49 5.61 -9.33 4.87
N VAL A 50 6.55 -10.23 5.18
CA VAL A 50 7.98 -10.04 4.92
C VAL A 50 8.24 -9.89 3.42
N VAL A 51 7.64 -10.76 2.60
CA VAL A 51 7.76 -10.67 1.13
C VAL A 51 7.22 -9.34 0.63
N ALA A 52 6.00 -8.95 1.02
CA ALA A 52 5.41 -7.67 0.60
C ALA A 52 6.28 -6.47 1.01
N PHE A 53 6.86 -6.51 2.21
CA PHE A 53 7.76 -5.47 2.70
C PHE A 53 9.03 -5.37 1.84
N LEU A 54 9.68 -6.52 1.56
CA LEU A 54 10.85 -6.57 0.68
C LEU A 54 10.55 -6.04 -0.72
N LEU A 55 9.40 -6.41 -1.30
CA LEU A 55 8.97 -5.92 -2.61
C LEU A 55 8.73 -4.40 -2.61
N SER A 56 8.17 -3.85 -1.53
CA SER A 56 8.02 -2.41 -1.36
C SER A 56 9.38 -1.70 -1.30
N CYS A 57 10.33 -2.23 -0.51
CA CYS A 57 11.71 -1.73 -0.45
C CYS A 57 12.41 -1.77 -1.82
N ILE A 58 12.32 -2.89 -2.54
CA ILE A 58 12.87 -3.04 -3.90
C ILE A 58 12.26 -1.99 -4.83
N LEU A 59 10.94 -1.78 -4.76
CA LEU A 59 10.25 -0.79 -5.58
C LEU A 59 10.74 0.63 -5.30
N VAL A 60 10.94 1.00 -4.02
CA VAL A 60 11.52 2.29 -3.62
C VAL A 60 12.95 2.45 -4.16
N ILE A 61 13.80 1.46 -3.95
CA ILE A 61 15.20 1.48 -4.44
C ILE A 61 15.21 1.63 -5.96
N LEU A 62 14.41 0.85 -6.69
CA LEU A 62 14.31 0.95 -8.14
C LEU A 62 13.78 2.31 -8.60
N ALA A 63 12.82 2.89 -7.88
CA ALA A 63 12.30 4.22 -8.21
C ALA A 63 13.37 5.31 -8.10
N ILE A 64 14.27 5.20 -7.12
CA ILE A 64 15.39 6.12 -6.92
C ILE A 64 16.47 5.88 -7.98
N VAL A 65 16.97 4.64 -8.08
CA VAL A 65 18.11 4.27 -8.95
C VAL A 65 17.77 4.46 -10.43
N LYS A 66 16.59 3.97 -10.86
CA LYS A 66 16.15 4.09 -12.26
C LYS A 66 15.44 5.41 -12.55
N LYS A 67 15.37 6.32 -11.57
CA LYS A 67 14.75 7.64 -11.69
C LYS A 67 13.36 7.56 -12.35
N TYR A 68 12.48 6.72 -11.81
CA TYR A 68 11.14 6.57 -12.38
C TYR A 68 10.39 7.91 -12.36
N ASP A 69 9.67 8.19 -13.45
CA ASP A 69 8.82 9.38 -13.61
C ASP A 69 7.83 9.51 -12.44
N ALA A 70 7.77 10.72 -11.87
CA ALA A 70 6.98 10.99 -10.68
C ALA A 70 5.48 10.75 -10.89
N LEU A 71 4.94 11.13 -12.05
CA LEU A 71 3.52 10.92 -12.36
C LEU A 71 3.21 9.42 -12.46
N ALA A 72 4.09 8.63 -13.06
CA ALA A 72 3.93 7.17 -13.14
C ALA A 72 4.01 6.50 -11.77
N MET A 73 4.84 7.02 -10.85
CA MET A 73 4.94 6.55 -9.46
C MET A 73 3.74 6.96 -8.62
N ALA A 74 3.26 8.21 -8.75
CA ALA A 74 2.04 8.67 -8.09
C ALA A 74 0.82 7.86 -8.54
N ARG A 75 0.73 7.55 -9.84
CA ARG A 75 -0.30 6.64 -10.37
C ARG A 75 -0.22 5.25 -9.74
N LEU A 76 0.99 4.70 -9.62
CA LEU A 76 1.20 3.38 -9.03
C LEU A 76 0.78 3.37 -7.54
N ASN A 77 1.20 4.37 -6.77
CA ASN A 77 0.81 4.53 -5.37
C ASN A 77 -0.72 4.62 -5.22
N MET A 78 -1.37 5.44 -6.08
CA MET A 78 -2.81 5.56 -6.10
C MET A 78 -3.50 4.23 -6.39
N ILE A 79 -3.03 3.47 -7.39
CA ILE A 79 -3.58 2.12 -7.68
C ILE A 79 -3.45 1.20 -6.47
N ILE A 80 -2.26 1.16 -5.85
CA ILE A 80 -2.01 0.30 -4.67
C ILE A 80 -3.01 0.64 -3.55
N LYS A 81 -3.10 1.92 -3.15
CA LYS A 81 -3.97 2.34 -2.05
C LYS A 81 -5.45 2.12 -2.37
N LEU A 82 -5.90 2.44 -3.59
CA LEU A 82 -7.29 2.19 -4.01
C LEU A 82 -7.63 0.69 -4.00
N CYS A 83 -6.70 -0.17 -4.43
CA CYS A 83 -6.88 -1.62 -4.36
C CYS A 83 -6.91 -2.14 -2.92
N GLN A 84 -6.33 -1.43 -1.94
CA GLN A 84 -6.34 -1.84 -0.54
C GLN A 84 -7.61 -1.40 0.20
N ILE A 85 -8.36 -0.39 -0.30
CA ILE A 85 -9.59 0.11 0.34
C ILE A 85 -10.60 -1.00 0.70
N PRO A 86 -10.96 -1.93 -0.21
CA PRO A 86 -11.91 -2.98 0.14
C PRO A 86 -11.44 -3.84 1.31
N ALA A 87 -10.14 -4.18 1.35
CA ALA A 87 -9.56 -4.90 2.45
C ALA A 87 -9.59 -4.10 3.76
N TYR A 88 -9.24 -2.81 3.73
CA TYR A 88 -9.28 -1.95 4.91
C TYR A 88 -10.69 -1.84 5.50
N VAL A 89 -11.71 -1.69 4.67
CA VAL A 89 -13.11 -1.66 5.14
C VAL A 89 -13.47 -2.97 5.84
N VAL A 90 -13.11 -4.12 5.26
CA VAL A 90 -13.42 -5.43 5.86
C VAL A 90 -12.60 -5.66 7.15
N ILE A 91 -11.31 -5.34 7.16
CA ILE A 91 -10.45 -5.45 8.35
C ILE A 91 -10.99 -4.57 9.49
N PHE A 92 -11.39 -3.33 9.18
CA PHE A 92 -11.96 -2.41 10.18
C PHE A 92 -13.28 -2.94 10.75
N VAL A 93 -14.20 -3.39 9.89
CA VAL A 93 -15.50 -3.94 10.32
C VAL A 93 -15.32 -5.21 11.16
N LEU A 94 -14.48 -6.14 10.70
CA LEU A 94 -14.19 -7.37 11.46
C LEU A 94 -13.50 -7.02 12.79
N GLY A 95 -12.51 -6.12 12.78
CA GLY A 95 -11.83 -5.65 13.98
C GLY A 95 -12.78 -5.03 14.99
N PHE A 96 -13.76 -4.26 14.54
CA PHE A 96 -14.79 -3.70 15.40
C PHE A 96 -15.66 -4.80 16.07
N PHE A 97 -16.10 -5.81 15.30
CA PHE A 97 -16.87 -6.93 15.87
C PHE A 97 -16.05 -7.76 16.88
N PHE A 98 -14.79 -8.06 16.56
CA PHE A 98 -13.91 -8.77 17.46
C PHE A 98 -13.52 -7.94 18.69
N PHE A 99 -13.43 -6.62 18.57
CA PHE A 99 -13.14 -5.72 19.69
C PHE A 99 -14.24 -5.70 20.75
N ILE A 100 -15.51 -5.75 20.32
CA ILE A 100 -16.67 -5.82 21.24
C ILE A 100 -16.68 -7.15 22.02
N SER A 101 -16.08 -8.20 21.44
CA SER A 101 -16.04 -9.54 22.04
C SER A 101 -14.81 -9.69 22.94
N VAL A 102 -15.01 -10.06 24.21
CA VAL A 102 -13.90 -10.24 25.18
C VAL A 102 -12.84 -11.25 24.69
N PHE A 103 -13.27 -12.30 23.97
CA PHE A 103 -12.37 -13.30 23.38
C PHE A 103 -11.74 -12.88 22.04
N GLY A 104 -12.16 -11.75 21.45
CA GLY A 104 -11.71 -11.27 20.14
C GLY A 104 -10.57 -10.25 20.17
N ILE A 105 -10.09 -9.87 21.36
CA ILE A 105 -9.00 -8.90 21.51
C ILE A 105 -7.74 -9.33 20.76
N GLY A 106 -7.40 -10.62 20.77
CA GLY A 106 -6.25 -11.15 20.03
C GLY A 106 -6.36 -10.91 18.51
N PHE A 107 -7.54 -11.19 17.93
CA PHE A 107 -7.81 -10.92 16.51
C PHE A 107 -7.76 -9.42 16.19
N THR A 108 -8.29 -8.59 17.09
CA THR A 108 -8.26 -7.13 16.93
C THR A 108 -6.83 -6.61 16.84
N ILE A 109 -5.94 -7.05 17.74
CA ILE A 109 -4.53 -6.67 17.71
C ILE A 109 -3.87 -7.06 16.38
N VAL A 110 -4.11 -8.29 15.91
CA VAL A 110 -3.56 -8.77 14.63
C VAL A 110 -4.04 -7.89 13.47
N PHE A 111 -5.31 -7.52 13.44
CA PHE A 111 -5.88 -6.67 12.41
C PHE A 111 -5.29 -5.26 12.40
N VAL A 112 -5.14 -4.62 13.57
CA VAL A 112 -4.49 -3.31 13.67
C VAL A 112 -3.03 -3.37 13.21
N VAL A 113 -2.29 -4.40 13.61
CA VAL A 113 -0.89 -4.58 13.19
C VAL A 113 -0.80 -4.76 11.67
N PHE A 114 -1.70 -5.55 11.08
CA PHE A 114 -1.75 -5.76 9.64
C PHE A 114 -2.08 -4.48 8.86
N ASP A 115 -3.03 -3.70 9.37
CA ASP A 115 -3.43 -2.42 8.78
C ASP A 115 -2.26 -1.42 8.80
N CYS A 116 -1.62 -1.26 9.95
CA CYS A 116 -0.41 -0.45 10.09
C CYS A 116 0.71 -0.91 9.14
N ALA A 117 0.94 -2.22 9.02
CA ALA A 117 1.95 -2.77 8.11
C ALA A 117 1.63 -2.42 6.64
N ALA A 118 0.37 -2.54 6.22
CA ALA A 118 -0.07 -2.20 4.88
C ALA A 118 0.08 -0.69 4.58
N ILE A 119 -0.24 0.17 5.55
CA ILE A 119 -0.04 1.63 5.46
C ILE A 119 1.45 1.95 5.35
N VAL A 120 2.32 1.33 6.16
CA VAL A 120 3.77 1.54 6.06
C VAL A 120 4.27 1.13 4.68
N MET A 121 3.91 -0.06 4.20
CA MET A 121 4.38 -0.56 2.92
C MET A 121 3.91 0.27 1.72
N SER A 122 2.63 0.61 1.65
CA SER A 122 2.10 1.51 0.62
C SER A 122 2.59 2.94 0.80
N GLY A 123 2.79 3.36 2.05
CA GLY A 123 3.29 4.67 2.44
C GLY A 123 4.70 4.94 1.96
N MET A 124 5.60 3.95 2.02
CA MET A 124 6.94 4.06 1.42
C MET A 124 6.88 4.31 -0.09
N VAL A 125 5.97 3.62 -0.81
CA VAL A 125 5.76 3.82 -2.26
C VAL A 125 5.22 5.22 -2.54
N GLY A 126 4.33 5.73 -1.69
CA GLY A 126 3.85 7.11 -1.76
C GLY A 126 4.92 8.15 -1.47
N ALA A 127 5.71 7.96 -0.41
CA ALA A 127 6.78 8.87 -0.02
C ALA A 127 7.84 8.98 -1.11
N VAL A 128 8.24 7.86 -1.73
CA VAL A 128 9.18 7.91 -2.87
C VAL A 128 8.55 8.61 -4.08
N SER A 129 7.24 8.51 -4.31
CA SER A 129 6.57 9.25 -5.39
C SER A 129 6.59 10.77 -5.16
N ALA A 130 6.39 11.22 -3.92
CA ALA A 130 6.50 12.63 -3.54
C ALA A 130 7.95 13.13 -3.65
N PHE A 131 8.92 12.31 -3.22
CA PHE A 131 10.35 12.61 -3.40
C PHE A 131 10.74 12.73 -4.87
N ARG A 132 10.27 11.82 -5.74
CA ARG A 132 10.49 11.88 -7.18
C ARG A 132 9.87 13.14 -7.80
N ALA A 133 8.67 13.52 -7.36
CA ALA A 133 8.02 14.75 -7.81
C ALA A 133 8.81 16.01 -7.44
N TYR A 134 9.37 16.07 -6.22
CA TYR A 134 10.30 17.12 -5.82
C TYR A 134 11.60 17.09 -6.66
N ALA A 135 12.19 15.92 -6.87
CA ALA A 135 13.41 15.77 -7.66
C ALA A 135 13.23 16.18 -9.14
N GLU A 136 12.02 16.01 -9.69
CA GLU A 136 11.62 16.46 -11.02
C GLU A 136 11.18 17.94 -11.06
N LYS A 137 11.31 18.68 -9.95
CA LYS A 137 10.89 20.08 -9.80
C LYS A 137 9.40 20.33 -10.08
N ARG A 138 8.57 19.29 -9.93
CA ARG A 138 7.11 19.36 -10.06
C ARG A 138 6.39 19.65 -8.75
N LEU A 139 7.13 19.66 -7.63
CA LEU A 139 6.66 20.05 -6.31
C LEU A 139 7.72 20.90 -5.61
N MET A 140 7.27 21.80 -4.74
CA MET A 140 8.16 22.46 -3.79
C MET A 140 8.60 21.50 -2.68
N LYS A 141 9.71 21.81 -2.01
CA LYS A 141 10.25 20.98 -0.92
C LYS A 141 9.24 20.79 0.22
N SER A 142 8.53 21.86 0.61
CA SER A 142 7.50 21.83 1.65
C SER A 142 6.35 20.89 1.27
N GLU A 143 5.85 21.01 0.05
CA GLU A 143 4.78 20.15 -0.47
C GLU A 143 5.22 18.68 -0.53
N GLY A 144 6.45 18.41 -0.99
CA GLY A 144 7.01 17.06 -1.02
C GLY A 144 7.09 16.41 0.37
N ILE A 145 7.45 17.17 1.40
CA ILE A 145 7.49 16.68 2.79
C ILE A 145 6.07 16.37 3.29
N VAL A 146 5.12 17.29 3.09
CA VAL A 146 3.72 17.12 3.51
C VAL A 146 3.09 15.91 2.81
N PHE A 147 3.22 15.83 1.48
CA PHE A 147 2.73 14.69 0.71
C PHE A 147 3.44 13.39 1.03
N GLY A 148 4.68 13.43 1.53
CA GLY A 148 5.41 12.25 2.00
C GLY A 148 4.91 11.75 3.35
N LEU A 149 4.72 12.65 4.32
CA LEU A 149 4.25 12.30 5.67
C LEU A 149 2.79 11.83 5.69
N LEU A 150 1.91 12.49 4.90
CA LEU A 150 0.49 12.10 4.83
C LEU A 150 0.28 10.66 4.35
N GLN A 151 1.26 10.05 3.66
CA GLN A 151 1.14 8.66 3.14
C GLN A 151 1.11 7.60 4.24
N PHE A 152 1.44 7.97 5.48
CA PHE A 152 1.50 7.09 6.63
C PHE A 152 0.35 7.33 7.63
N ILE A 153 -0.58 8.23 7.32
CA ILE A 153 -1.71 8.56 8.18
C ILE A 153 -2.96 7.91 7.59
N PHE A 154 -3.62 7.06 8.37
CA PHE A 154 -4.85 6.36 7.95
C PHE A 154 -5.90 7.32 7.38
N VAL A 155 -6.53 6.95 6.27
CA VAL A 155 -7.48 7.74 5.46
C VAL A 155 -6.84 8.94 4.74
N ALA A 156 -6.00 9.71 5.43
CA ALA A 156 -5.29 10.84 4.85
C ALA A 156 -4.31 10.40 3.75
N ASP A 157 -3.80 9.18 3.83
CA ASP A 157 -2.91 8.56 2.85
C ASP A 157 -3.56 8.34 1.48
N VAL A 158 -4.84 7.89 1.47
CA VAL A 158 -5.65 7.74 0.26
C VAL A 158 -5.94 9.11 -0.35
N VAL A 159 -6.33 10.09 0.46
CA VAL A 159 -6.59 11.45 -0.02
C VAL A 159 -5.31 12.07 -0.59
N ALA A 160 -4.19 11.93 0.11
CA ALA A 160 -2.90 12.48 -0.30
C ALA A 160 -2.39 11.85 -1.60
N CYS A 161 -2.56 10.54 -1.81
CA CYS A 161 -2.12 9.89 -3.05
C CYS A 161 -2.94 10.35 -4.26
N ILE A 162 -4.25 10.54 -4.10
CA ILE A 162 -5.15 11.05 -5.15
C ILE A 162 -4.78 12.50 -5.48
N LEU A 163 -4.64 13.35 -4.46
CA LEU A 163 -4.28 14.76 -4.64
C LEU A 163 -2.92 14.92 -5.33
N LEU A 164 -1.91 14.13 -4.91
CA LEU A 164 -0.59 14.11 -5.53
C LEU A 164 -0.67 13.73 -7.01
N TYR A 165 -1.42 12.67 -7.36
CA TYR A 165 -1.59 12.25 -8.75
C TYR A 165 -2.29 13.32 -9.60
N VAL A 166 -3.38 13.91 -9.08
CA VAL A 166 -4.14 14.95 -9.79
C VAL A 166 -3.28 16.19 -10.00
N HIS A 167 -2.53 16.62 -8.98
CA HIS A 167 -1.61 17.76 -9.07
C HIS A 167 -0.59 17.56 -10.20
N LEU A 168 0.11 16.41 -10.21
CA LEU A 168 1.11 16.10 -11.23
C LEU A 168 0.50 15.95 -12.64
N LYS A 169 -0.71 15.39 -12.74
CA LYS A 169 -1.41 15.24 -14.02
C LYS A 169 -1.81 16.59 -14.61
N ARG A 170 -2.28 17.52 -13.76
CA ARG A 170 -2.64 18.89 -14.18
C ARG A 170 -1.41 19.67 -14.64
N GLY A 171 -0.30 19.59 -13.90
CA GLY A 171 0.97 20.21 -14.30
C GLY A 171 1.43 19.71 -15.67
N LYS A 172 1.43 18.39 -15.90
CA LYS A 172 1.79 17.81 -17.19
C LYS A 172 0.88 18.28 -18.35
N LYS A 173 -0.43 18.43 -18.11
CA LYS A 173 -1.34 18.94 -19.15
C LYS A 173 -1.05 20.39 -19.52
N GLN A 174 -0.67 21.22 -18.54
CA GLN A 174 -0.29 22.62 -18.76
C GLN A 174 1.05 22.73 -19.51
N GLU A 175 2.03 21.88 -19.19
CA GLU A 175 3.31 21.78 -19.92
C GLU A 175 3.06 21.49 -21.42
N ILE A 176 2.20 20.51 -21.73
CA ILE A 176 1.87 20.14 -23.13
C ILE A 176 1.14 21.28 -23.84
N ALA A 177 0.12 21.88 -23.20
CA ALA A 177 -0.65 22.96 -23.79
C ALA A 177 0.18 24.24 -24.03
N ALA A 178 1.23 24.47 -23.25
CA ALA A 178 2.17 25.57 -23.46
C ALA A 178 3.12 25.30 -24.64
N ALA A 179 3.51 24.05 -24.87
CA ALA A 179 4.37 23.64 -25.98
C ALA A 179 3.66 23.66 -27.35
N GLU A 180 2.33 23.53 -27.37
CA GLU A 180 1.51 23.55 -28.60
C GLU A 180 1.06 24.96 -29.02
N ARG A 181 1.34 26.02 -28.24
CA ARG A 181 1.06 27.40 -28.68
C ARG A 181 2.11 27.82 -29.73
N PRO A 182 1.72 28.07 -30.99
CA PRO A 182 2.64 28.65 -31.97
C PRO A 182 3.06 30.04 -31.49
N VAL A 183 4.36 30.31 -31.55
CA VAL A 183 4.97 31.62 -31.29
C VAL A 183 4.62 32.59 -32.42
#